data_AF-A0A1T4QPJ0-F1
#
_entry.id   AF-A0A1T4QPJ0-F1
#
_cell.length_a   1.000
_cell.length_b   1.000
_cell.length_c   1.000
_cell.angle_alpha   90.00
_cell.angle_beta   90.00
_cell.angle_gamma   90.00
#
_symmetry.space_group_name_H-M   'P 1'
#
loop_
_entity.id
_entity.type
_entity.pdbx_description
1 polymer ?
#
loop_
_entity_poly.entity_id
_entity_poly.type
_entity_poly.pdbx_seq_one_letter_code
_entity_poly.pdbx_strand_id
1 'polypeptide(L)'
;MDYLRYICTLSLFLVISPFSIADLPLTVEDLITDKGKIKLDTSLSYSNSDRQNLLTDEPIVIQTGESSFITLLTKFGEFKGNTDMLIVTLGVRYEVTPDAEVYTRVSYL
;
A
#
# COMPACT_ATOMS: atom_id res chain seq x y z
N MET A 1 -32.50 14.61 -18.70
CA MET A 1 -31.40 13.81 -18.12
C MET A 1 -30.03 14.43 -18.37
N ASP A 2 -29.89 15.30 -19.38
CA ASP A 2 -28.59 15.89 -19.76
C ASP A 2 -28.12 16.98 -18.79
N TYR A 3 -29.02 17.82 -18.26
CA TYR A 3 -28.66 18.85 -17.27
C TYR A 3 -28.00 18.29 -16.00
N LEU A 4 -28.44 17.12 -15.53
CA LEU A 4 -27.86 16.47 -14.34
C LEU A 4 -26.42 16.00 -14.62
N ARG A 5 -26.14 15.53 -15.85
CA ARG A 5 -24.79 15.14 -16.27
C ARG A 5 -23.86 16.36 -16.34
N TYR A 6 -24.34 17.49 -16.85
CA TYR A 6 -23.57 18.74 -16.89
C TYR A 6 -23.26 19.30 -15.49
N ILE A 7 -24.20 19.17 -14.55
CA ILE A 7 -23.97 19.58 -13.15
C ILE A 7 -22.92 18.67 -12.49
N CYS A 8 -23.00 17.35 -12.71
CA CYS A 8 -22.00 16.42 -12.20
C CYS A 8 -20.61 16.64 -12.82
N THR A 9 -20.51 16.91 -14.13
CA THR A 9 -19.21 17.17 -14.78
C THR A 9 -18.62 18.51 -14.36
N LEU A 10 -19.44 19.55 -14.18
CA LEU A 10 -18.99 20.85 -13.67
C LEU A 10 -18.51 20.76 -12.21
N SER A 11 -19.21 19.98 -11.37
CA SER A 11 -18.81 19.74 -9.98
C SER A 11 -17.48 19.00 -9.91
N LEU A 12 -17.22 18.04 -10.80
CA LEU A 12 -15.95 17.32 -10.85
C LEU A 12 -14.80 18.24 -11.25
N PHE A 13 -15.02 19.15 -12.19
CA PHE A 13 -14.01 20.11 -12.65
C PHE A 13 -13.61 21.12 -11.56
N LEU A 14 -14.55 21.51 -10.70
CA LEU A 14 -14.32 22.40 -9.56
C LEU A 14 -13.49 21.77 -8.44
N VAL A 15 -13.50 20.43 -8.31
CA VAL A 15 -12.67 19.71 -7.32
C VAL A 15 -11.23 19.53 -7.83
N ILE A 16 -11.01 19.53 -9.15
CA ILE A 16 -9.70 19.27 -9.77
C ILE A 16 -8.90 20.58 -9.97
N SER A 17 -9.49 21.76 -9.74
CA SER A 17 -8.74 23.01 -9.83
C SER A 17 -7.57 23.01 -8.84
N PRO A 18 -6.31 23.11 -9.31
CA PRO A 18 -5.18 23.20 -8.41
C PRO A 18 -5.33 24.51 -7.62
N PHE A 19 -5.55 24.41 -6.31
CA PHE A 19 -5.33 25.52 -5.39
C PHE A 19 -3.84 25.85 -5.49
N SER A 20 -3.50 26.81 -6.34
CA SER A 20 -2.15 27.36 -6.46
C SER A 20 -1.86 28.16 -5.18
N ILE A 21 -1.31 27.47 -4.17
CA ILE A 21 -0.65 28.09 -3.03
C ILE A 21 0.77 28.37 -3.49
N ALA A 22 1.16 29.64 -3.46
CA ALA A 22 2.43 30.14 -3.99
C ALA A 22 3.63 29.30 -3.53
N ASP A 23 4.50 28.94 -4.49
CA ASP A 23 5.77 28.26 -4.28
C ASP A 23 6.72 29.12 -3.45
N LEU A 24 6.64 28.99 -2.12
CA LEU A 24 7.74 29.36 -1.24
C LEU A 24 8.80 28.25 -1.35
N PRO A 25 10.07 28.55 -1.66
CA PRO A 25 11.10 27.53 -1.75
C PRO A 25 11.21 26.84 -0.39
N LEU A 26 10.84 25.56 -0.34
CA LEU A 26 10.99 24.70 0.84
C LEU A 26 12.48 24.45 1.05
N THR A 27 13.11 25.34 1.81
CA THR A 27 14.40 25.13 2.44
C THR A 27 14.33 23.87 3.30
N VAL A 28 15.39 23.05 3.33
CA VAL A 28 15.44 21.78 4.09
C VAL A 28 15.17 22.02 5.59
N GLU A 29 15.43 23.25 6.01
CA GLU A 29 15.18 23.82 7.32
C GLU A 29 13.68 23.96 7.62
N ASP A 30 12.82 24.23 6.63
CA ASP A 30 11.35 24.27 6.79
C ASP A 30 10.72 22.86 6.88
N LEU A 31 11.51 21.81 6.61
CA LEU A 31 11.14 20.43 6.88
C LEU A 31 11.20 20.15 8.40
N ILE A 32 12.06 20.88 9.12
CA ILE A 32 12.16 20.87 10.58
C ILE A 32 11.14 21.88 11.12
N THR A 33 9.91 21.38 11.20
CA THR A 33 8.86 21.76 12.14
C THR A 33 8.71 23.24 12.48
N ASP A 34 7.78 23.90 11.80
CA ASP A 34 7.31 25.22 12.17
C ASP A 34 6.01 25.07 12.99
N LYS A 35 6.08 25.47 14.27
CA LYS A 35 4.94 25.42 15.19
C LYS A 35 3.65 25.93 14.53
N GLY A 36 2.62 25.09 14.54
CA GLY A 36 1.28 25.42 14.07
C GLY A 36 1.02 25.13 12.59
N LYS A 37 1.96 24.54 11.84
CA LYS A 37 1.69 24.09 10.47
C LYS A 37 0.92 22.76 10.44
N ILE A 38 -0.03 22.66 9.52
CA ILE A 38 -0.71 21.42 9.15
C ILE A 38 -0.11 20.95 7.83
N LYS A 39 0.35 19.69 7.78
CA LYS A 39 0.84 19.04 6.57
C LYS A 39 -0.12 17.91 6.18
N LEU A 40 -0.50 17.85 4.91
CA LEU A 40 -1.35 16.81 4.34
C LEU A 40 -0.48 15.91 3.45
N ASP A 41 -0.50 14.61 3.72
CA ASP A 41 0.24 13.60 2.96
C ASP A 41 -0.76 12.69 2.23
N THR A 42 -0.68 12.64 0.90
CA THR A 42 -1.49 11.73 0.10
C THR A 42 -0.58 10.80 -0.68
N SER A 43 -0.77 9.50 -0.56
CA SER A 43 0.04 8.50 -1.27
C SER A 43 -0.84 7.44 -1.92
N LEU A 44 -0.48 7.09 -3.15
CA LEU A 44 -1.08 6.00 -3.92
C LEU A 44 0.03 4.98 -4.21
N SER A 45 -0.13 3.75 -3.76
CA SER A 45 0.87 2.69 -3.95
C SER A 45 0.24 1.48 -4.62
N TYR A 46 0.90 0.96 -5.65
CA TYR A 46 0.50 -0.28 -6.31
C TYR A 46 1.52 -1.37 -6.01
N SER A 47 1.06 -2.58 -5.71
CA SER A 47 1.91 -3.74 -5.51
C SER A 47 1.31 -4.97 -6.18
N ASN A 48 2.13 -5.64 -6.99
CA ASN A 48 1.81 -6.93 -7.58
C ASN A 48 2.73 -7.99 -6.96
N SER A 49 2.17 -9.15 -6.60
CA SER A 49 2.91 -10.29 -6.06
C SER A 49 2.49 -11.58 -6.75
N ASP A 50 3.42 -12.18 -7.49
CA ASP A 50 3.31 -13.55 -8.00
C ASP A 50 3.95 -14.51 -6.99
N ARG A 51 3.21 -15.54 -6.57
CA ARG A 51 3.65 -16.61 -5.69
C ARG A 51 3.57 -17.93 -6.43
N GLN A 52 4.72 -18.58 -6.58
CA GLN A 52 4.85 -19.93 -7.09
C GLN A 52 5.48 -20.79 -5.99
N ASN A 53 4.67 -21.64 -5.38
CA ASN A 53 5.10 -22.57 -4.34
C ASN A 53 4.90 -24.00 -4.80
N LEU A 54 5.86 -24.85 -4.50
CA LEU A 54 5.70 -26.30 -4.57
C LEU A 54 5.03 -26.75 -3.27
N LEU A 55 3.81 -27.26 -3.40
CA LEU A 55 3.14 -27.96 -2.32
C LEU A 55 3.73 -29.37 -2.27
N THR A 56 4.71 -29.55 -1.39
CA THR A 56 5.19 -30.87 -0.98
C THR A 56 4.65 -31.17 0.40
N ASP A 57 3.80 -32.19 0.45
CA ASP A 57 3.25 -32.72 1.70
C ASP A 57 4.31 -33.58 2.41
N GLU A 58 4.05 -33.92 3.68
CA GLU A 58 5.03 -34.59 4.53
C GLU A 58 5.46 -35.93 3.89
N PRO A 59 6.77 -36.15 3.67
CA PRO A 59 7.24 -37.33 2.95
C PRO A 59 7.09 -38.58 3.82
N ILE A 60 6.67 -39.69 3.21
CA ILE A 60 6.62 -41.00 3.87
C ILE A 60 7.94 -41.74 3.63
N VAL A 61 8.45 -42.39 4.68
CA VAL A 61 9.64 -43.24 4.60
C VAL A 61 9.19 -44.70 4.58
N ILE A 62 9.50 -45.40 3.50
CA ILE A 62 9.20 -46.83 3.36
C ILE A 62 10.50 -47.61 3.49
N GLN A 63 10.53 -48.59 4.39
CA GLN A 63 11.64 -49.53 4.53
C GLN A 63 11.51 -50.64 3.47
N THR A 64 12.52 -50.80 2.62
CA THR A 64 12.55 -51.81 1.54
C THR A 64 13.50 -52.98 1.82
N GLY A 65 14.26 -52.94 2.92
CA GLY A 65 15.14 -54.02 3.39
C GLY A 65 15.68 -53.76 4.80
N GLU A 66 16.46 -54.69 5.36
CA GLU A 66 16.96 -54.60 6.75
C GLU A 66 17.67 -53.27 7.09
N SER A 67 18.35 -52.67 6.12
CA SER A 67 19.02 -51.36 6.25
C SER A 67 18.71 -50.40 5.10
N SER A 68 17.59 -50.59 4.40
CA SER A 68 17.24 -49.81 3.21
C SER A 68 15.94 -49.04 3.41
N PHE A 69 16.00 -47.72 3.22
CA PHE A 69 14.88 -46.79 3.37
C PHE A 69 14.75 -45.92 2.12
N ILE A 70 13.53 -45.74 1.63
CA ILE A 70 13.20 -44.85 0.50
C ILE A 70 12.20 -43.81 0.97
N THR A 71 12.50 -42.54 0.70
CA THR A 71 11.61 -41.41 0.99
C THR A 71 10.75 -41.10 -0.23
N LEU A 72 9.43 -41.18 -0.07
CA LEU A 72 8.46 -40.84 -1.12
C LEU A 72 7.67 -39.61 -0.70
N LEU A 73 7.60 -38.61 -1.58
CA LEU A 73 6.77 -37.44 -1.37
C LEU A 73 5.32 -37.81 -1.70
N THR A 74 4.42 -37.54 -0.75
CA THR A 74 3.04 -38.04 -0.76
C THR A 74 2.11 -37.24 -1.68
N LYS A 75 2.45 -35.98 -1.97
CA LYS A 75 1.81 -35.15 -3.00
C LYS A 75 2.81 -34.18 -3.61
N PHE A 76 2.70 -34.01 -4.93
CA PHE A 76 3.27 -32.91 -5.68
C PHE A 76 2.12 -32.04 -6.18
N GLY A 77 2.13 -30.77 -5.82
CA GLY A 77 1.20 -29.79 -6.34
C GLY A 77 1.90 -28.46 -6.58
N GLU A 78 1.45 -27.72 -7.58
CA GLU A 78 1.90 -26.36 -7.81
C GLU A 78 0.83 -25.40 -7.31
N PHE A 79 1.22 -24.48 -6.42
CA PHE A 79 0.40 -23.34 -6.06
C PHE A 79 0.92 -22.12 -6.81
N LYS A 80 0.12 -21.62 -7.75
CA LYS A 80 0.37 -20.34 -8.44
C LYS A 80 -0.72 -19.35 -8.04
N GLY A 81 -0.31 -18.22 -7.45
CA GLY A 81 -1.21 -17.14 -7.08
C GLY A 81 -0.64 -15.80 -7.49
N ASN A 82 -1.45 -14.98 -8.16
CA ASN A 82 -1.12 -13.57 -8.43
C ASN A 82 -2.01 -12.69 -7.54
N THR A 83 -1.41 -11.72 -6.86
CA THR A 83 -2.12 -10.78 -5.99
C THR A 83 -1.79 -9.36 -6.41
N ASP A 84 -2.83 -8.59 -6.69
CA ASP A 84 -2.74 -7.17 -7.02
C ASP A 84 -3.32 -6.36 -5.86
N MET A 85 -2.58 -5.36 -5.38
CA MET A 85 -2.95 -4.48 -4.28
C MET A 85 -2.80 -3.02 -4.69
N LEU A 86 -3.84 -2.22 -4.47
CA LEU A 86 -3.81 -0.78 -4.61
C LEU A 86 -4.06 -0.16 -3.23
N ILE A 87 -3.09 0.56 -2.71
CA ILE A 87 -3.16 1.16 -1.38
C ILE A 87 -3.29 2.66 -1.53
N VAL A 88 -4.41 3.19 -1.03
CA VAL A 88 -4.63 4.63 -0.89
C VAL A 88 -4.31 5.01 0.54
N THR A 89 -3.41 5.97 0.73
CA THR A 89 -3.02 6.49 2.04
C THR A 89 -3.33 7.97 2.11
N LEU A 90 -3.98 8.38 3.21
CA LEU A 90 -4.16 9.76 3.60
C LEU A 90 -3.55 9.96 4.99
N GLY A 91 -2.65 10.92 5.12
CA GLY A 91 -1.98 11.30 6.36
C GLY A 91 -2.17 12.78 6.65
N VAL A 92 -2.38 13.12 7.92
CA VAL A 92 -2.40 14.50 8.41
C VAL A 92 -1.38 14.61 9.53
N ARG A 93 -0.51 15.60 9.43
CA ARG A 93 0.47 15.95 10.46
C ARG A 93 0.18 17.36 10.98
N TYR A 94 0.20 17.52 12.29
CA TYR A 94 0.05 18.79 12.96
C TYR A 94 1.20 19.03 13.91
N GLU A 95 1.87 20.16 13.75
CA GLU A 95 3.05 20.53 14.54
C GLU A 95 2.59 21.33 15.77
N VAL A 96 2.57 20.69 16.95
CA VAL A 96 2.07 21.28 18.22
C VAL A 96 3.10 22.25 18.81
N THR A 97 4.37 21.87 18.79
CA THR A 97 5.54 22.70 19.14
C THR A 97 6.62 22.50 18.08
N PRO A 98 7.68 23.33 18.06
CA PRO A 98 8.81 23.12 17.14
C PRO A 98 9.48 21.74 17.28
N ASP A 99 9.27 21.07 18.42
CA ASP A 99 9.87 19.77 18.73
C ASP A 99 8.84 18.63 18.88
N ALA A 100 7.54 18.92 18.72
CA ALA A 100 6.48 17.93 18.89
C ALA A 100 5.45 18.00 17.76
N GLU A 101 5.34 16.90 17.02
CA GLU A 101 4.32 16.69 15.99
C GLU A 101 3.33 15.60 16.41
N VAL A 102 2.08 15.78 16.01
CA VAL A 102 1.02 14.78 16.08
C VAL A 102 0.67 14.37 14.67
N TYR A 103 0.67 13.08 14.43
CA TYR A 103 0.42 12.51 13.12
C TYR A 103 -0.72 11.48 13.17
N THR A 104 -1.57 11.51 12.17
CA THR A 104 -2.58 10.49 11.92
C THR A 104 -2.51 10.03 10.47
N ARG A 105 -2.68 8.73 10.25
CA ARG A 105 -2.72 8.13 8.92
C ARG A 105 -3.80 7.08 8.82
N VAL A 106 -4.51 7.12 7.71
CA VAL A 106 -5.52 6.15 7.32
C VAL A 106 -5.09 5.57 5.96
N SER A 107 -5.13 4.26 5.86
CA SER A 107 -4.84 3.53 4.64
C SER A 107 -6.02 2.62 4.28
N TYR A 108 -6.35 2.53 3.00
CA TYR A 108 -7.39 1.67 2.45
C TYR A 108 -6.82 0.82 1.30
N LEU A 109 -7.26 -0.44 1.23
CA LEU A 109 -6.86 -1.47 0.24
C LEU A 109 -8.04 -1.81 -0.67
#